data_AF-A0A1W0W7S2-F1
#
_entry.id   AF-A0A1W0W7S2-F1
#
_cell.length_a   1.000
_cell.length_b   1.000
_cell.length_c   1.000
_cell.angle_alpha   90.00
_cell.angle_beta   90.00
_cell.angle_gamma   90.00
#
_symmetry.space_group_name_H-M   'P 1'
#
loop_
_entity.id
_entity.type
_entity.pdbx_description
1 polymer ?
#
loop_
_entity_poly.entity_id
_entity_poly.type
_entity_poly.pdbx_seq_one_letter_code
_entity_poly.pdbx_strand_id
1 'polypeptide(L)'
;MGQPPCVLMKEKQASGNFMLFLAAVIFPSLMQLHEGINEVEDKKQKAICLERYRRRDEDQKTVISEIDDNIEEECGICMEINSKVVLPTCSHAMCIKCYRDWRSRSQSCPFCRDSLKRVNSADLWIYTDNKDIIDVATVRRENLRRLFMYIDKLPTVIPESVFDVYDSHVK
;
A
#
# COMPACT_ATOMS: atom_id res chain seq x y z
N MET A 1 -8.09 -44.14 -15.33
CA MET A 1 -9.01 -43.58 -14.32
C MET A 1 -8.47 -43.96 -12.95
N GLY A 2 -7.78 -43.03 -12.29
CA GLY A 2 -7.26 -43.24 -10.93
C GLY A 2 -7.66 -42.03 -10.11
N GLN A 3 -8.62 -42.22 -9.22
CA GLN A 3 -9.00 -41.19 -8.23
C GLN A 3 -7.86 -41.04 -7.21
N PRO A 4 -7.48 -39.82 -6.81
CA PRO A 4 -6.63 -39.62 -5.65
C PRO A 4 -7.44 -39.82 -4.36
N PRO A 5 -6.86 -40.40 -3.30
CA PRO A 5 -7.55 -40.58 -2.04
C PRO A 5 -7.74 -39.24 -1.31
N CYS A 6 -8.95 -39.05 -0.75
CA CYS A 6 -9.31 -37.98 0.17
C CYS A 6 -8.31 -37.86 1.32
N VAL A 7 -7.67 -36.71 1.45
CA VAL A 7 -6.85 -36.39 2.62
C VAL A 7 -7.80 -35.93 3.72
N LEU A 8 -8.03 -36.83 4.66
CA LEU A 8 -8.74 -36.64 5.92
C LEU A 8 -8.23 -35.36 6.63
N MET A 9 -9.16 -34.48 6.98
CA MET A 9 -8.90 -33.31 7.80
C MET A 9 -8.25 -33.72 9.12
N LYS A 10 -7.01 -33.29 9.34
CA LYS A 10 -6.45 -33.22 10.69
C LYS A 10 -6.81 -31.85 11.25
N GLU A 11 -7.85 -31.81 12.08
CA GLU A 11 -8.09 -30.72 13.02
C GLU A 11 -6.79 -30.46 13.78
N LYS A 12 -6.17 -29.30 13.53
CA LYS A 12 -5.06 -28.84 14.35
C LYS A 12 -5.66 -28.32 15.65
N GLN A 13 -5.49 -29.07 16.73
CA GLN A 13 -5.69 -28.54 18.08
C GLN A 13 -4.92 -27.22 18.22
N ALA A 14 -5.65 -26.12 18.38
CA ALA A 14 -5.07 -24.82 18.65
C ALA A 14 -4.38 -24.90 20.03
N SER A 15 -3.04 -24.81 20.02
CA SER A 15 -2.23 -24.71 21.23
C SER A 15 -2.73 -23.54 22.08
N GLY A 16 -2.83 -23.74 23.40
CA GLY A 16 -3.30 -22.73 24.36
C GLY A 16 -2.59 -21.37 24.29
N ASN A 17 -1.41 -21.30 23.64
CA ASN A 17 -0.72 -20.05 23.33
C ASN A 17 -1.46 -19.14 22.34
N PHE A 18 -2.28 -19.68 21.44
CA PHE A 18 -3.02 -18.86 20.48
C PHE A 18 -4.16 -18.11 21.17
N MET A 19 -4.91 -18.76 22.06
CA MET A 19 -5.94 -18.11 22.89
C MET A 19 -5.35 -17.03 23.82
N LEU A 20 -4.20 -17.30 24.44
CA LEU A 20 -3.47 -16.31 25.25
C LEU A 20 -2.99 -15.13 24.41
N PHE A 21 -2.50 -15.36 23.19
CA PHE A 21 -2.11 -14.27 22.28
C PHE A 21 -3.31 -13.42 21.87
N LEU A 22 -4.45 -14.05 21.52
CA LEU A 22 -5.68 -13.33 21.22
C LEU A 22 -6.15 -12.48 22.40
N ALA A 23 -6.13 -13.02 23.62
CA ALA A 23 -6.58 -12.32 24.82
C ALA A 23 -5.60 -11.26 25.36
N ALA A 24 -4.29 -11.44 25.17
CA ALA A 24 -3.28 -10.53 25.73
C ALA A 24 -2.82 -9.46 24.75
N VAL A 25 -2.85 -9.74 23.45
CA VAL A 25 -2.34 -8.82 22.42
C VAL A 25 -3.48 -8.25 21.60
N ILE A 26 -4.37 -9.11 21.10
CA ILE A 26 -5.45 -8.66 20.20
C ILE A 26 -6.57 -8.01 21.00
N PHE A 27 -7.01 -8.59 22.11
CA PHE A 27 -8.16 -8.11 22.88
C PHE A 27 -7.97 -6.71 23.49
N PRO A 28 -6.83 -6.32 24.08
CA PRO A 28 -6.64 -4.95 24.55
C PRO A 28 -6.63 -3.93 23.41
N SER A 29 -6.02 -4.27 22.27
CA SER A 29 -6.05 -3.44 21.06
C SER A 29 -7.45 -3.33 20.46
N LEU A 30 -8.27 -4.40 20.52
CA LEU A 30 -9.68 -4.38 20.13
C LEU A 30 -10.55 -3.58 21.10
N MET A 31 -10.26 -3.63 22.40
CA MET A 31 -10.94 -2.82 23.41
C MET A 31 -10.65 -1.32 23.23
N GLN A 32 -9.45 -0.95 22.80
CA GLN A 32 -9.12 0.43 22.40
C GLN A 32 -9.90 0.88 21.15
N LEU A 33 -10.31 -0.05 20.28
CA LEU A 33 -11.18 0.25 19.14
C LEU A 33 -12.67 0.37 19.54
N HIS A 34 -13.11 -0.32 20.60
CA HIS A 34 -14.50 -0.28 21.09
C HIS A 34 -14.87 1.09 21.67
N GLU A 35 -13.95 1.80 22.31
CA GLU A 35 -14.20 3.19 22.76
C GLU A 35 -14.19 4.22 21.61
N GLY A 36 -13.85 3.78 20.39
CA GLY A 36 -13.66 4.66 19.24
C GLY A 36 -12.46 5.60 19.43
N ILE A 37 -11.98 6.17 18.32
CA ILE A 37 -11.03 7.28 18.41
C ILE A 37 -11.83 8.48 18.90
N ASN A 38 -11.57 8.94 20.13
CA ASN A 38 -12.23 10.14 20.64
C ASN A 38 -11.81 11.37 19.80
N GLU A 39 -12.68 12.39 19.77
CA GLU A 39 -12.50 13.57 18.92
C GLU A 39 -11.18 14.32 19.21
N VAL A 40 -10.64 14.20 20.42
CA VAL A 40 -9.39 14.82 20.85
C VAL A 40 -8.18 14.08 20.28
N GLU A 41 -8.21 12.75 20.30
CA GLU A 41 -7.14 11.91 19.75
C GLU A 41 -7.12 11.97 18.22
N ASP A 42 -8.28 12.05 17.55
CA ASP A 42 -8.35 12.32 16.11
C ASP A 42 -7.76 13.70 15.77
N LYS A 43 -8.13 14.76 16.52
CA LYS A 43 -7.55 16.10 16.34
C LYS A 43 -6.04 16.12 16.56
N LYS A 44 -5.53 15.39 17.55
CA LYS A 44 -4.10 15.28 17.85
C LYS A 44 -3.35 14.52 16.75
N GLN A 45 -3.87 13.38 16.32
CA GLN A 45 -3.29 12.60 15.21
C GLN A 45 -3.32 13.40 13.90
N LYS A 46 -4.42 14.12 13.64
CA LYS A 46 -4.56 15.02 12.49
C LYS A 46 -3.56 16.17 12.53
N ALA A 47 -3.33 16.78 13.70
CA ALA A 47 -2.33 17.83 13.88
C ALA A 47 -0.89 17.32 13.68
N ILE A 48 -0.54 16.15 14.25
CA ILE A 48 0.78 15.51 14.05
C ILE A 48 0.99 15.17 12.57
N CYS A 49 -0.04 14.65 11.91
CA CYS A 49 0.00 14.34 10.48
C CYS A 49 0.19 15.61 9.64
N LEU A 50 -0.58 16.67 9.92
CA LEU A 50 -0.46 17.94 9.21
C LEU A 50 0.94 18.53 9.39
N GLU A 51 1.47 18.57 10.61
CA GLU A 51 2.79 19.17 10.88
C GLU A 51 3.92 18.42 10.17
N ARG A 52 3.89 17.07 10.18
CA ARG A 52 4.86 16.26 9.43
C ARG A 52 4.79 16.50 7.93
N TYR A 53 3.60 16.74 7.39
CA TYR A 53 3.42 16.99 5.95
C TYR A 53 3.76 18.42 5.54
N ARG A 54 3.39 19.41 6.38
CA ARG A 54 3.69 20.83 6.15
C ARG A 54 5.19 21.05 6.03
N ARG A 55 5.98 20.38 6.87
CA ARG A 55 7.45 20.37 6.78
C ARG A 55 7.94 19.80 5.45
N ARG A 56 7.36 18.70 4.96
CA ARG A 56 7.71 18.11 3.66
C ARG A 56 7.34 19.02 2.47
N ASP A 57 6.22 19.72 2.55
CA ASP A 57 5.73 20.63 1.51
C ASP A 57 6.60 21.91 1.42
N GLU A 58 7.04 22.45 2.55
CA GLU A 58 8.01 23.55 2.61
C GLU A 58 9.39 23.15 2.09
N ASP A 59 9.83 21.93 2.39
CA ASP A 59 11.09 21.35 1.88
C ASP A 59 11.04 21.09 0.35
N GLN A 60 9.85 20.82 -0.22
CA GLN A 60 9.67 20.65 -1.68
C GLN A 60 9.50 21.98 -2.41
N LYS A 61 8.74 22.93 -1.84
CA LYS A 61 8.45 24.23 -2.47
C LYS A 61 9.69 25.15 -2.54
N THR A 62 10.70 24.92 -1.72
CA THR A 62 11.93 25.72 -1.70
C THR A 62 12.93 25.34 -2.80
N VAL A 63 12.71 24.25 -3.55
CA VAL A 63 13.71 23.72 -4.50
C VAL A 63 13.38 24.01 -5.97
N ILE A 64 12.14 24.35 -6.33
CA ILE A 64 11.69 24.23 -7.71
C ILE A 64 10.98 25.50 -8.19
N SER A 65 11.67 26.25 -9.06
CA SER A 65 11.09 27.34 -9.83
C SER A 65 10.39 26.81 -11.09
N GLU A 66 9.16 27.26 -11.34
CA GLU A 66 8.18 26.82 -12.36
C GLU A 66 8.65 26.74 -13.82
N ILE A 67 9.87 27.19 -14.13
CA ILE A 67 10.47 27.15 -15.48
C ILE A 67 11.32 25.87 -15.69
N ASP A 68 11.83 25.27 -14.61
CA ASP A 68 12.69 24.08 -14.63
C ASP A 68 11.89 22.76 -14.65
N ASP A 69 10.68 22.78 -14.09
CA ASP A 69 9.79 21.62 -13.97
C ASP A 69 9.52 20.88 -15.27
N ASN A 70 9.24 21.63 -16.34
CA ASN A 70 8.90 21.01 -17.62
C ASN A 70 10.10 20.26 -18.23
N ILE A 71 11.33 20.76 -18.01
CA ILE A 71 12.56 20.12 -18.50
C ILE A 71 12.84 18.85 -17.71
N GLU A 72 12.62 18.87 -16.39
CA GLU A 72 12.78 17.70 -15.53
C GLU A 72 11.68 16.66 -15.72
N GLU A 73 10.51 17.00 -16.26
CA GLU A 73 9.42 16.07 -16.59
C GLU A 73 9.59 15.40 -17.96
N GLU A 74 10.33 16.01 -18.89
CA GLU A 74 10.53 15.50 -20.25
C GLU A 74 11.58 14.40 -20.34
N CYS A 75 11.33 13.38 -21.16
CA CYS A 75 12.37 12.38 -21.44
C CYS A 75 13.51 13.02 -22.25
N GLY A 76 14.74 13.00 -21.73
CA GLY A 76 15.93 13.53 -22.42
C GLY A 76 16.36 12.80 -23.71
N ILE A 77 15.52 11.92 -24.26
CA ILE A 77 15.72 11.23 -25.55
C ILE A 77 14.64 11.65 -26.56
N CYS A 78 13.36 11.53 -26.22
CA CYS A 78 12.26 11.89 -27.12
C CYS A 78 11.66 13.29 -26.88
N MET A 79 12.07 13.99 -25.81
CA MET A 79 11.53 15.31 -25.41
C MET A 79 10.01 15.31 -25.19
N GLU A 80 9.42 14.15 -24.88
CA GLU A 80 8.00 14.04 -24.54
C GLU A 80 7.83 13.85 -23.04
N ILE A 81 6.75 14.41 -22.49
CA ILE A 81 6.30 14.18 -21.11
C ILE A 81 5.71 12.77 -21.03
N ASN A 82 6.47 11.86 -20.42
CA ASN A 82 6.09 10.46 -20.24
C ASN A 82 6.62 9.98 -18.88
N SER A 83 5.95 9.01 -18.26
CA SER A 83 6.48 8.32 -17.09
C SER A 83 7.87 7.76 -17.36
N LYS A 84 8.83 8.10 -16.49
CA LYS A 84 10.23 7.71 -16.63
C LYS A 84 10.53 6.46 -15.83
N VAL A 85 11.54 5.74 -16.28
CA VAL A 85 12.17 4.64 -15.56
C VAL A 85 13.62 5.00 -15.28
N VAL A 86 14.11 4.59 -14.11
CA VAL A 86 15.46 4.83 -13.64
C VAL A 86 16.25 3.54 -13.72
N LEU A 87 17.46 3.63 -14.26
CA LEU A 87 18.39 2.51 -14.35
C LEU A 87 19.09 2.29 -12.99
N PRO A 88 19.05 1.07 -12.41
CA PRO A 88 19.56 0.82 -11.05
C PRO A 88 21.09 0.91 -10.96
N THR A 89 21.82 0.75 -12.06
CA THR A 89 23.29 0.74 -12.06
C THR A 89 23.92 2.12 -12.16
N CYS A 90 23.20 3.10 -12.72
CA CYS A 90 23.77 4.42 -13.04
C CYS A 90 22.80 5.58 -12.80
N SER A 91 21.63 5.32 -12.20
CA SER A 91 20.59 6.28 -11.83
C SER A 91 20.07 7.22 -12.94
N HIS A 92 20.39 6.96 -14.21
CA HIS A 92 19.86 7.76 -15.30
C HIS A 92 18.41 7.39 -15.62
N ALA A 93 17.61 8.39 -15.97
CA ALA A 93 16.19 8.26 -16.24
C ALA A 93 15.84 8.50 -17.71
N MET A 94 14.90 7.72 -18.24
CA MET A 94 14.30 7.89 -19.58
C MET A 94 12.91 7.27 -19.61
N CYS A 95 12.07 7.59 -20.60
CA CYS A 95 10.76 6.93 -20.71
C CYS A 95 10.91 5.44 -21.10
N ILE A 96 9.92 4.62 -20.73
CA ILE A 96 9.96 3.18 -20.98
C ILE A 96 10.06 2.82 -22.47
N LYS A 97 9.49 3.66 -23.36
CA LYS A 97 9.56 3.48 -24.81
C LYS A 97 11.01 3.62 -25.28
N CYS A 98 11.65 4.74 -24.96
CA CYS A 98 13.06 4.98 -25.30
C CYS A 98 14.00 3.93 -24.69
N TYR A 99 13.75 3.48 -23.46
CA TYR A 99 14.51 2.38 -22.87
C TYR A 99 14.42 1.11 -23.71
N ARG A 100 13.20 0.66 -24.07
CA ARG A 100 12.99 -0.58 -24.84
C ARG A 100 13.62 -0.49 -26.22
N ASP A 101 13.42 0.63 -26.91
CA ASP A 101 13.98 0.87 -28.25
C ASP A 101 15.51 0.86 -28.21
N TRP A 102 16.10 1.54 -27.22
CA TRP A 102 17.54 1.57 -27.05
C TRP A 102 18.11 0.19 -26.67
N ARG A 103 17.47 -0.51 -25.73
CA ARG A 103 17.87 -1.85 -25.28
C ARG A 103 17.92 -2.86 -26.42
N SER A 104 17.04 -2.72 -27.42
CA SER A 104 17.03 -3.57 -28.62
C SER A 104 18.27 -3.42 -29.49
N ARG A 105 18.92 -2.24 -29.44
CA ARG A 105 20.10 -1.88 -30.25
C ARG A 105 21.41 -1.99 -29.48
N SER A 106 21.40 -1.61 -28.20
CA SER A 106 22.58 -1.61 -27.34
C SER A 106 22.24 -2.06 -25.93
N GLN A 107 23.19 -2.75 -25.32
CA GLN A 107 23.10 -3.25 -23.95
C GLN A 107 23.88 -2.32 -22.98
N SER A 108 23.81 -1.01 -23.22
CA SER A 108 24.48 0.05 -22.46
C SER A 108 23.53 1.19 -22.15
N CYS A 109 23.79 1.97 -21.10
CA CYS A 109 23.06 3.21 -20.83
C CYS A 109 23.28 4.21 -22.01
N PRO A 110 22.23 4.88 -22.53
CA PRO A 110 22.39 5.87 -23.59
C PRO A 110 23.11 7.14 -23.13
N PHE A 111 23.15 7.41 -21.82
CA PHE A 111 23.75 8.62 -21.25
C PHE A 111 25.22 8.41 -20.84
N CYS A 112 25.50 7.38 -20.04
CA CYS A 112 26.85 7.14 -19.49
C CYS A 112 27.56 5.90 -20.06
N ARG A 113 26.91 5.11 -20.92
CA ARG A 113 27.43 3.86 -21.51
C ARG A 113 27.71 2.71 -20.52
N ASP A 114 27.30 2.83 -19.26
CA ASP A 114 27.37 1.72 -18.30
C ASP A 114 26.61 0.48 -18.79
N SER A 115 27.12 -0.70 -18.45
CA SER A 115 26.57 -1.95 -18.98
C SER A 115 25.20 -2.28 -18.38
N LEU A 116 24.23 -2.57 -19.25
CA LEU A 116 22.89 -3.01 -18.90
C LEU A 116 22.70 -4.52 -19.08
N LYS A 117 23.77 -5.28 -19.34
CA LYS A 117 23.69 -6.73 -19.60
C LYS A 117 23.01 -7.52 -18.47
N ARG A 118 23.06 -7.02 -17.23
CA ARG A 118 22.44 -7.63 -16.05
C ARG A 118 21.13 -6.97 -15.62
N VAL A 119 20.63 -5.99 -16.39
CA VAL A 119 19.42 -5.23 -16.09
C VAL A 119 18.29 -5.71 -17.01
N ASN A 120 17.22 -6.20 -16.39
CA ASN A 120 15.97 -6.56 -17.05
C ASN A 120 14.88 -5.52 -16.77
N SER A 121 13.73 -5.66 -17.41
CA SER A 121 12.59 -4.76 -17.21
C SER A 121 12.06 -4.75 -15.77
N ALA A 122 12.23 -5.84 -15.03
CA ALA A 122 11.81 -5.94 -13.63
C ALA A 122 12.76 -5.21 -12.65
N ASP A 123 13.99 -4.91 -13.09
CA ASP A 123 14.99 -4.22 -12.28
C ASP A 123 14.88 -2.68 -12.42
N LEU A 124 14.03 -2.21 -13.33
CA LEU A 124 13.81 -0.78 -13.58
C LEU A 124 12.96 -0.17 -12.48
N TRP A 125 13.36 1.00 -12.00
CA TRP A 125 12.60 1.71 -10.99
C TRP A 125 11.69 2.71 -11.66
N ILE A 126 10.44 2.82 -11.21
CA ILE A 126 9.53 3.84 -11.70
C ILE A 126 9.93 5.17 -11.06
N TYR A 127 10.12 6.20 -11.88
CA TYR A 127 10.31 7.55 -11.40
C TYR A 127 8.95 8.09 -10.96
N THR A 128 8.79 8.34 -9.66
CA THR A 128 7.57 8.94 -9.11
C THR A 128 7.77 10.45 -9.01
N ASP A 129 6.87 11.20 -9.63
CA ASP A 129 6.81 12.65 -9.50
C ASP A 129 6.00 13.08 -8.28
N ASN A 130 6.10 14.34 -7.88
CA ASN A 130 5.29 14.96 -6.84
C ASN A 130 3.78 14.79 -7.10
N LYS A 131 3.36 14.75 -8.37
CA LYS A 131 1.96 14.49 -8.76
C LYS A 131 1.48 13.07 -8.45
N ASP A 132 2.40 12.10 -8.37
CA ASP A 132 2.08 10.70 -8.03
C ASP A 132 1.92 10.48 -6.51
N ILE A 133 2.30 11.47 -5.70
CA ILE A 133 2.20 11.41 -4.25
C ILE A 133 0.76 11.75 -3.83
N ILE A 134 -0.02 10.72 -3.50
CA ILE A 134 -1.38 10.90 -2.96
C ILE A 134 -1.31 11.50 -1.55
N ASP A 135 -2.09 12.55 -1.31
CA ASP A 135 -2.14 13.18 0.01
C ASP A 135 -2.75 12.25 1.08
N VAL A 136 -2.27 12.40 2.31
CA VAL A 136 -2.67 11.51 3.43
C VAL A 136 -4.15 11.64 3.75
N ALA A 137 -4.78 12.80 3.51
CA ALA A 137 -6.21 12.96 3.75
C ALA A 137 -7.04 12.15 2.75
N THR A 138 -6.62 12.07 1.50
CA THR A 138 -7.21 11.20 0.47
C THR A 138 -6.98 9.73 0.80
N VAL A 139 -5.76 9.33 1.19
CA VAL A 139 -5.48 7.95 1.63
C VAL A 139 -6.38 7.55 2.80
N ARG A 140 -6.51 8.41 3.82
CA ARG A 140 -7.38 8.18 4.99
C ARG A 140 -8.84 8.02 4.57
N ARG A 141 -9.35 8.91 3.70
CA ARG A 141 -10.74 8.85 3.20
C ARG A 141 -11.02 7.54 2.50
N GLU A 142 -10.14 7.12 1.59
CA GLU A 142 -10.30 5.87 0.84
C GLU A 142 -10.16 4.64 1.73
N ASN A 143 -9.28 4.66 2.72
CA ASN A 143 -9.15 3.58 3.69
C ASN A 143 -10.40 3.42 4.57
N LEU A 144 -10.97 4.53 5.05
CA LEU A 144 -12.24 4.51 5.79
C LEU A 144 -13.37 3.95 4.92
N ARG A 145 -13.46 4.37 3.65
CA ARG A 145 -14.45 3.85 2.71
C ARG A 145 -14.33 2.34 2.54
N ARG A 146 -13.11 1.83 2.34
CA ARG A 146 -12.84 0.39 2.23
C ARG A 146 -13.20 -0.37 3.51
N LEU A 147 -12.90 0.21 4.67
CA LEU A 147 -13.23 -0.38 5.97
C LEU A 147 -14.75 -0.52 6.13
N PHE A 148 -15.53 0.53 5.87
CA PHE A 148 -16.99 0.46 5.95
C PHE A 148 -17.56 -0.56 4.97
N MET A 149 -17.09 -0.56 3.72
CA MET A 149 -17.49 -1.58 2.74
C MET A 149 -17.14 -3.01 3.17
N TYR A 150 -16.03 -3.20 3.89
CA TYR A 150 -15.67 -4.51 4.44
C TYR A 150 -16.62 -4.91 5.57
N ILE A 151 -16.92 -3.99 6.50
CA ILE A 151 -17.86 -4.21 7.60
C ILE A 151 -19.24 -4.59 7.07
N ASP A 152 -19.74 -3.87 6.06
CA ASP A 152 -21.04 -4.15 5.43
C ASP A 152 -21.12 -5.54 4.78
N LYS A 153 -19.97 -6.12 4.41
CA LYS A 153 -19.87 -7.45 3.81
C LYS A 153 -19.56 -8.56 4.81
N LEU A 154 -19.41 -8.24 6.10
CA LEU A 154 -19.22 -9.27 7.12
C LEU A 154 -20.51 -10.09 7.28
N PRO A 155 -20.44 -11.42 7.25
CA PRO A 155 -21.61 -12.24 7.52
C PRO A 155 -22.11 -11.97 8.93
N THR A 156 -23.42 -11.78 9.08
CA THR A 156 -24.07 -11.59 10.38
C THR A 156 -23.90 -12.87 11.19
N VAL A 157 -22.99 -12.86 12.16
CA VAL A 157 -22.88 -13.96 13.13
C VAL A 157 -24.02 -13.77 14.13
N ILE A 158 -25.14 -14.43 13.88
CA ILE A 158 -26.22 -14.54 14.87
C ILE A 158 -25.75 -15.57 15.91
N PRO A 159 -25.54 -15.19 17.18
CA PRO A 159 -25.21 -16.16 18.21
C PRO A 159 -26.39 -17.12 18.39
N GLU A 160 -26.15 -18.43 18.26
CA GLU A 160 -27.18 -19.48 18.47
C GLU A 160 -27.77 -19.47 19.89
N SER A 161 -27.17 -18.75 20.84
CA SER A 161 -27.55 -18.72 22.26
C SER A 161 -28.84 -17.95 22.60
N VAL A 162 -29.59 -17.43 21.61
CA VAL A 162 -30.87 -16.75 21.87
C VAL A 162 -32.05 -17.74 21.85
N PHE A 163 -31.86 -18.98 21.39
CA PHE A 163 -32.95 -19.97 21.33
C PHE A 163 -33.18 -20.79 22.61
N ASP A 164 -32.21 -20.84 23.55
CA ASP A 164 -32.33 -21.71 24.73
C ASP A 164 -33.07 -21.10 25.94
N VAL A 165 -33.48 -19.82 25.89
CA VAL A 165 -34.19 -19.18 27.03
C VAL A 165 -35.72 -19.32 26.92
N TYR A 166 -36.26 -19.64 25.74
CA TYR A 166 -37.72 -19.69 25.54
C TYR A 166 -38.36 -21.06 25.81
N ASP A 167 -37.59 -22.15 25.92
CA ASP A 167 -38.14 -23.52 26.04
C ASP A 167 -38.22 -24.06 27.47
N SER A 168 -37.92 -23.24 28.49
CA SER A 168 -38.06 -23.63 29.91
C SER A 168 -39.34 -23.11 30.59
N HIS A 169 -40.18 -22.35 29.88
CA HIS A 169 -41.42 -21.78 30.41
C HIS A 169 -42.71 -22.43 29.90
N VAL A 170 -42.62 -23.58 29.21
CA VAL A 170 -43.79 -24.38 28.82
C VAL A 170 -43.62 -25.81 29.33
N LYS A 171 -43.86 -26.02 30.63
CA LYS A 171 -44.25 -27.32 31.19
C LYS A 171 -45.10 -27.12 32.44
#